data_AF-A0A1Y1Q1F1-F1
#
_entry.id   AF-A0A1Y1Q1F1-F1
#
_cell.length_a   1.000
_cell.length_b   1.000
_cell.length_c   1.000
_cell.angle_alpha   90.00
_cell.angle_beta   90.00
_cell.angle_gamma   90.00
#
_symmetry.space_group_name_H-M   'P 1'
#
loop_
_entity.id
_entity.type
_entity.pdbx_description
1 polymer ?
#
loop_
_entity_poly.entity_id
_entity_poly.type
_entity_poly.pdbx_seq_one_letter_code
_entity_poly.pdbx_strand_id
1 'polypeptide(L)'
;MKHIWAIVEPQSRGGIPKEDIVCVIGKDLKIGYDNLQQKCGKKWSSLEIDFLFIAGTVAFADRTVKRKTDQWARQLAIHVPVYCPEQWGNSQNKLVECLNFLTGDYWTFEFIKREDHLKQSFQQTFLKDIKGQTVVIPYSGGMDSYAGLNLVKHDEPEVKPFLVTIEFKKTLETKKSAFHSSHSLDKSDNRACVSITFSKLDHSVAVLLYFLVWLLW
;
A
#
# COMPACT_ATOMS: atom_id res chain seq x y z
N MET A 1 -19.37 3.57 15.72
CA MET A 1 -17.99 3.73 15.21
C MET A 1 -17.19 2.45 15.45
N LYS A 2 -16.34 2.04 14.51
CA LYS A 2 -15.41 0.91 14.64
C LYS A 2 -13.98 1.45 14.68
N HIS A 3 -13.22 1.02 15.67
CA HIS A 3 -11.84 1.44 15.88
C HIS A 3 -10.90 0.36 15.37
N ILE A 4 -9.89 0.78 14.61
CA ILE A 4 -8.85 -0.09 14.05
C ILE A 4 -7.51 0.45 14.53
N TRP A 5 -6.79 -0.38 15.30
CA TRP A 5 -5.48 -0.08 15.83
C TRP A 5 -4.42 -0.81 15.03
N ALA A 6 -3.64 -0.06 14.25
CA ALA A 6 -2.39 -0.56 13.71
C ALA A 6 -1.32 -0.50 14.81
N ILE A 7 -0.58 -1.59 15.02
CA ILE A 7 0.50 -1.66 16.00
C ILE A 7 1.73 -2.33 15.40
N VAL A 8 2.92 -1.90 15.82
CA VAL A 8 4.20 -2.50 15.38
C VAL A 8 4.72 -3.39 16.51
N GLU A 9 5.13 -4.63 16.25
CA GLU A 9 5.78 -5.45 17.29
C GLU A 9 7.12 -4.82 17.71
N PRO A 10 7.41 -4.64 19.03
CA PRO A 10 6.75 -5.29 20.16
C PRO A 10 5.74 -4.40 20.92
N GLN A 11 5.21 -3.31 20.35
CA GLN A 11 4.23 -2.45 21.03
C GLN A 11 3.09 -3.30 21.61
N SER A 12 2.96 -3.25 22.94
CA SER A 12 2.04 -4.09 23.70
C SER A 12 0.59 -3.74 23.39
N ARG A 13 -0.29 -4.75 23.30
CA ARG A 13 -1.76 -4.54 23.26
C ARG A 13 -2.34 -3.85 24.50
N GLY A 14 -1.52 -3.55 25.52
CA GLY A 14 -1.95 -2.88 26.73
C GLY A 14 -2.52 -1.51 26.40
N GLY A 15 -3.77 -1.26 26.78
CA GLY A 15 -4.48 0.00 26.51
C GLY A 15 -5.46 -0.04 25.34
N ILE A 16 -5.46 -1.09 24.50
CA ILE A 16 -6.45 -1.23 23.42
C ILE A 16 -7.71 -1.94 23.97
N PRO A 17 -8.92 -1.38 23.78
CA PRO A 17 -10.17 -2.04 24.14
C PRO A 17 -10.34 -3.41 23.47
N LYS A 18 -11.00 -4.36 24.13
CA LYS A 18 -11.11 -5.75 23.63
C LYS A 18 -11.99 -5.87 22.38
N GLU A 19 -12.94 -4.96 22.22
CA GLU A 19 -13.88 -4.86 21.11
C GLU A 19 -13.29 -4.22 19.84
N ASP A 20 -12.11 -3.63 19.96
CA ASP A 20 -11.43 -2.94 18.87
C ASP A 20 -10.65 -3.90 17.98
N ILE A 21 -10.53 -3.54 16.70
CA ILE A 21 -9.87 -4.36 15.71
C ILE A 21 -8.38 -4.04 15.72
N VAL A 22 -7.53 -5.05 15.90
CA VAL A 22 -6.07 -4.86 15.90
C VAL A 22 -5.45 -5.41 14.61
N CYS A 23 -4.69 -4.54 13.93
CA CYS A 23 -3.83 -4.81 12.79
C CYS A 23 -2.36 -4.77 13.23
N VAL A 24 -1.70 -5.92 13.36
CA VAL A 24 -0.28 -6.00 13.69
C VAL A 24 0.57 -5.83 12.42
N ILE A 25 1.28 -4.70 12.29
CA ILE A 25 2.21 -4.45 11.18
C ILE A 25 3.39 -5.42 11.27
N GLY A 26 3.72 -6.06 10.15
CA GLY A 26 4.71 -7.13 10.06
C GLY A 26 4.10 -8.54 10.12
N LYS A 27 2.90 -8.67 10.70
CA LYS A 27 2.15 -9.93 10.83
C LYS A 27 0.85 -9.91 10.03
N ASP A 28 -0.10 -9.07 10.45
CA ASP A 28 -1.42 -8.89 9.83
C ASP A 28 -1.37 -8.03 8.57
N LEU A 29 -0.42 -7.11 8.50
CA LEU A 29 -0.11 -6.30 7.32
C LEU A 29 1.39 -6.36 7.08
N LYS A 30 1.83 -7.03 6.01
CA LYS A 30 3.24 -7.05 5.60
C LYS A 30 3.36 -6.41 4.22
N ILE A 31 4.15 -5.34 4.13
CA ILE A 31 4.42 -4.62 2.88
C ILE A 31 5.86 -4.91 2.47
N GLY A 32 6.04 -5.55 1.31
CA GLY A 32 7.35 -5.91 0.77
C GLY A 32 8.04 -4.75 0.05
N TYR A 33 8.22 -3.60 0.71
CA TYR A 33 8.82 -2.41 0.11
C TYR A 33 10.33 -2.53 -0.14
N ASP A 34 11.01 -3.52 0.47
CA ASP A 34 12.45 -3.77 0.25
C ASP A 34 12.76 -4.01 -1.23
N ASN A 35 11.87 -4.70 -1.96
CA ASN A 35 12.01 -4.95 -3.39
C ASN A 35 11.94 -3.64 -4.21
N LEU A 36 11.07 -2.70 -3.81
CA LEU A 36 11.01 -1.38 -4.42
C LEU A 36 12.25 -0.56 -4.11
N GLN A 37 12.73 -0.57 -2.87
CA GLN A 37 13.95 0.15 -2.47
C GLN A 37 15.18 -0.34 -3.25
N GLN A 38 15.33 -1.66 -3.38
CA GLN A 38 16.42 -2.24 -4.16
C GLN A 38 16.33 -1.85 -5.64
N LYS A 39 15.13 -1.89 -6.24
CA LYS A 39 14.95 -1.57 -7.66
C LYS A 39 15.05 -0.09 -7.97
N CYS A 40 14.44 0.77 -7.16
CA CYS A 40 14.48 2.22 -7.35
C CYS A 40 15.82 2.83 -6.92
N GLY A 41 16.69 2.07 -6.22
CA GLY A 41 18.00 2.53 -5.78
C GLY A 41 17.98 3.70 -4.78
N LYS A 42 16.79 4.03 -4.24
CA LYS A 42 16.57 5.14 -3.31
C LYS A 42 16.12 4.60 -1.97
N LYS A 43 16.75 5.10 -0.91
CA LYS A 43 16.28 4.90 0.47
C LYS A 43 14.98 5.67 0.67
N TRP A 44 13.93 5.00 1.15
CA TRP A 44 12.67 5.68 1.39
C TRP A 44 12.74 6.50 2.68
N SER A 45 12.23 7.72 2.59
CA SER A 45 11.99 8.63 3.70
C SER A 45 10.94 8.07 4.66
N SER A 46 10.96 8.58 5.88
CA SER A 46 9.96 8.28 6.89
C SER A 46 8.53 8.54 6.40
N LEU A 47 8.33 9.62 5.63
CA LEU A 47 7.03 9.99 5.08
C LEU A 47 6.52 9.01 4.02
N GLU A 48 7.40 8.56 3.11
CA GLU A 48 7.06 7.55 2.09
C GLU A 48 6.70 6.20 2.75
N ILE A 49 7.33 5.85 3.88
CA ILE A 49 7.00 4.64 4.64
C ILE A 49 5.69 4.79 5.41
N ASP A 50 5.48 5.94 6.06
CA ASP A 50 4.22 6.23 6.75
C ASP A 50 3.04 6.16 5.79
N PHE A 51 3.21 6.67 4.57
CA PHE A 51 2.21 6.59 3.51
C PHE A 51 1.80 5.15 3.22
N LEU A 52 2.76 4.25 3.01
CA LEU A 52 2.49 2.84 2.77
C LEU A 52 1.75 2.20 3.94
N PHE A 53 2.11 2.57 5.18
CA PHE A 53 1.53 2.02 6.38
C PHE A 53 0.08 2.49 6.57
N ILE A 54 -0.18 3.77 6.33
CA ILE A 54 -1.52 4.35 6.33
C ILE A 54 -2.37 3.68 5.25
N ALA A 55 -1.90 3.63 4.00
CA ALA A 55 -2.63 3.01 2.90
C ALA A 55 -2.92 1.52 3.16
N GLY A 56 -1.95 0.78 3.69
CA GLY A 56 -2.12 -0.61 4.09
C GLY A 56 -3.12 -0.78 5.22
N THR A 57 -3.13 0.11 6.20
CA THR A 57 -4.08 0.09 7.34
C THR A 57 -5.49 0.43 6.90
N VAL A 58 -5.65 1.43 6.03
CA VAL A 58 -6.93 1.78 5.41
C VAL A 58 -7.51 0.59 4.66
N ALA A 59 -6.71 -0.07 3.83
CA ALA A 59 -7.16 -1.25 3.11
C ALA A 59 -7.44 -2.44 4.03
N PHE A 60 -6.71 -2.59 5.14
CA PHE A 60 -7.05 -3.57 6.16
C PHE A 60 -8.41 -3.28 6.79
N ALA A 61 -8.65 -2.03 7.20
CA ALA A 61 -9.89 -1.60 7.84
C ALA A 61 -11.10 -1.78 6.91
N ASP A 62 -10.97 -1.32 5.66
CA ASP A 62 -11.98 -1.47 4.63
C ASP A 62 -12.43 -2.92 4.45
N ARG A 63 -11.49 -3.86 4.52
CA ARG A 63 -11.77 -5.27 4.29
C ARG A 63 -12.25 -6.00 5.54
N THR A 64 -11.85 -5.53 6.71
CA THR A 64 -12.21 -6.16 7.98
C THR A 64 -13.61 -5.77 8.42
N VAL A 65 -14.01 -4.51 8.19
CA VAL A 65 -15.32 -4.01 8.60
C VAL A 65 -16.32 -4.22 7.46
N LYS A 66 -17.15 -5.26 7.56
CA LYS A 66 -18.19 -5.56 6.57
C LYS A 66 -19.22 -4.44 6.46
N ARG A 67 -19.65 -4.14 5.24
CA ARG A 67 -20.81 -3.27 4.98
C ARG A 67 -22.10 -4.00 5.32
N LYS A 68 -23.06 -3.26 5.86
CA LYS A 68 -24.42 -3.76 6.05
C LYS A 68 -25.29 -3.26 4.90
N THR A 69 -26.29 -4.04 4.52
CA THR A 69 -27.20 -3.71 3.41
C THR A 69 -28.15 -2.56 3.73
N ASP A 70 -28.48 -2.37 5.01
CA ASP A 70 -29.35 -1.32 5.53
C ASP A 70 -28.61 -0.01 5.88
N GLN A 71 -27.29 -0.08 6.09
CA GLN A 71 -26.41 1.05 6.40
C GLN A 71 -25.10 0.90 5.65
N TRP A 72 -25.05 1.48 4.45
CA TRP A 72 -23.90 1.38 3.54
C TRP A 72 -22.65 2.07 4.10
N ALA A 73 -22.82 3.29 4.63
CA ALA A 73 -21.72 4.09 5.17
C ALA A 73 -21.29 3.59 6.54
N ARG A 74 -19.99 3.29 6.69
CA ARG A 74 -19.35 2.91 7.96
C ARG A 74 -18.74 4.13 8.63
N GLN A 75 -18.56 4.04 9.94
CA GLN A 75 -17.75 4.99 10.71
C GLN A 75 -16.50 4.29 11.19
N LEU A 76 -15.35 4.67 10.66
CA LEU A 76 -14.06 4.01 10.85
C LEU A 76 -13.06 4.96 11.49
N ALA A 77 -12.55 4.60 12.66
CA ALA A 77 -11.50 5.33 13.36
C ALA A 77 -10.18 4.56 13.25
N ILE A 78 -9.16 5.19 12.68
CA ILE A 78 -7.85 4.58 12.42
C ILE A 78 -6.82 5.15 13.37
N HIS A 79 -6.24 4.28 14.19
CA HIS A 79 -5.12 4.58 15.08
C HIS A 79 -3.88 3.99 14.45
N VAL A 80 -2.97 4.82 13.94
CA VAL A 80 -1.83 4.35 13.14
C VAL A 80 -0.51 4.96 13.60
N PRO A 81 0.52 4.13 13.88
CA PRO A 81 1.83 4.61 14.25
C PRO A 81 2.57 5.13 13.01
N VAL A 82 3.02 6.37 13.10
CA VAL A 82 3.73 7.07 12.02
C VAL A 82 4.99 7.75 12.57
N TYR A 83 6.01 7.85 11.73
CA TYR A 83 7.24 8.58 12.04
C TYR A 83 7.03 10.09 12.01
N CYS A 84 6.13 10.58 11.16
CA CYS A 84 5.92 12.00 10.86
C CYS A 84 4.50 12.48 11.26
N PRO A 85 4.08 12.39 12.55
CA PRO A 85 2.70 12.67 12.95
C PRO A 85 2.26 14.11 12.69
N GLU A 86 3.15 15.10 12.83
CA GLU A 86 2.83 16.50 12.56
C GLU A 86 2.50 16.75 11.08
N GLN A 87 3.30 16.17 10.17
CA GLN A 87 3.07 16.27 8.73
C GLN A 87 1.74 15.62 8.31
N TRP A 88 1.42 14.49 8.93
CA TRP A 88 0.15 13.79 8.70
C TRP A 88 -1.03 14.52 9.32
N GLY A 89 -0.88 15.10 10.51
CA GLY A 89 -1.89 15.97 11.13
C GLY A 89 -2.25 17.17 10.23
N ASN A 90 -1.24 17.81 9.64
CA ASN A 90 -1.46 18.93 8.69
C ASN A 90 -2.19 18.50 7.41
N SER A 91 -2.05 17.24 7.01
CA SER A 91 -2.64 16.67 5.79
C SER A 91 -3.93 15.87 6.06
N GLN A 92 -4.32 15.72 7.33
CA GLN A 92 -5.38 14.81 7.78
C GLN A 92 -6.72 15.12 7.11
N ASN A 93 -7.09 16.39 7.03
CA ASN A 93 -8.37 16.79 6.44
C ASN A 93 -8.48 16.37 4.97
N LYS A 94 -7.42 16.56 4.18
CA LYS A 94 -7.38 16.16 2.77
C LYS A 94 -7.45 14.65 2.61
N LEU A 95 -6.73 13.92 3.47
CA LEU A 95 -6.77 12.45 3.49
C LEU A 95 -8.18 11.95 3.79
N VAL A 96 -8.82 12.49 4.83
CA VAL A 96 -10.18 12.11 5.24
C VAL A 96 -11.19 12.45 4.15
N GLU A 97 -11.12 13.65 3.56
CA GLU A 97 -12.00 14.06 2.46
C GLU A 97 -11.88 13.11 1.26
N CYS A 98 -10.65 12.80 0.86
CA CYS A 98 -10.37 11.85 -0.21
C CYS A 98 -10.97 10.48 0.10
N LEU A 99 -10.73 9.93 1.31
CA LEU A 99 -11.26 8.62 1.68
C LEU A 99 -12.78 8.61 1.76
N ASN A 100 -13.40 9.64 2.33
CA ASN A 100 -14.85 9.76 2.40
C ASN A 100 -15.46 9.77 0.99
N PHE A 101 -14.86 10.53 0.06
CA PHE A 101 -15.30 10.58 -1.33
C PHE A 101 -15.19 9.22 -2.03
N LEU A 102 -14.04 8.54 -1.91
CA LEU A 102 -13.78 7.29 -2.62
C LEU A 102 -14.54 6.09 -2.08
N THR A 103 -14.82 6.09 -0.78
CA THR A 103 -15.41 4.94 -0.11
C THR A 103 -16.91 5.13 0.16
N GLY A 104 -17.36 6.38 0.33
CA GLY A 104 -18.68 6.68 0.89
C GLY A 104 -18.80 6.37 2.38
N ASP A 105 -17.67 6.19 3.08
CA ASP A 105 -17.61 5.98 4.53
C ASP A 105 -17.16 7.26 5.26
N TYR A 106 -17.26 7.26 6.59
CA TYR A 106 -16.74 8.34 7.44
C TYR A 106 -15.47 7.88 8.14
N TRP A 107 -14.34 8.51 7.79
CA TRP A 107 -13.03 8.19 8.34
C TRP A 107 -12.56 9.22 9.37
N THR A 108 -11.97 8.75 10.46
CA THR A 108 -11.20 9.57 11.40
C THR A 108 -9.83 8.94 11.64
N PHE A 109 -8.82 9.78 11.89
CA PHE A 109 -7.45 9.34 12.11
C PHE A 109 -6.90 9.88 13.42
N GLU A 110 -6.14 9.03 14.09
CA GLU A 110 -5.23 9.37 15.17
C GLU A 110 -3.82 8.88 14.79
N PHE A 111 -2.91 9.82 14.59
CA PHE A 111 -1.53 9.56 14.21
C PHE A 111 -0.65 9.47 15.45
N ILE A 112 -0.19 8.27 15.78
CA ILE A 112 0.59 8.01 16.98
C ILE A 112 2.07 8.09 16.63
N LYS A 113 2.87 8.84 17.40
CA LYS A 113 4.31 8.92 17.16
C LYS A 113 4.95 7.56 17.33
N ARG A 114 5.66 7.13 16.29
CA ARG A 114 6.45 5.91 16.30
C ARG A 114 7.81 6.14 16.99
N GLU A 115 8.13 5.32 17.98
CA GLU A 115 9.37 5.40 18.76
C GLU A 115 10.45 4.41 18.33
N ASP A 116 10.10 3.32 17.66
CA ASP A 116 11.09 2.38 17.14
C ASP A 116 11.85 2.99 15.97
N HIS A 117 13.13 2.63 15.85
CA HIS A 117 13.95 3.05 14.73
C HIS A 117 13.58 2.28 13.46
N LEU A 118 13.53 2.98 12.34
CA LEU A 118 13.47 2.39 11.00
C LEU A 118 14.61 1.37 10.83
N LYS A 119 14.31 0.07 11.01
CA LYS A 119 15.22 -1.03 10.66
C LYS A 119 15.24 -1.19 9.13
N GLN A 120 15.86 -0.24 8.44
CA GLN A 120 16.09 -0.35 7.00
C GLN A 120 17.40 -1.11 6.77
N SER A 121 17.33 -2.41 6.47
CA SER A 121 18.46 -3.14 5.92
C SER A 121 18.60 -2.77 4.44
N PHE A 122 19.18 -1.62 4.16
CA PHE A 122 19.44 -1.19 2.79
C PHE A 122 20.73 -1.87 2.30
N GLN A 123 20.57 -2.97 1.56
CA GLN A 123 21.61 -3.44 0.64
C GLN A 123 21.22 -3.01 -0.77
N GLN A 124 21.97 -2.07 -1.33
CA GLN A 124 21.73 -1.54 -2.66
C GLN A 124 22.13 -2.58 -3.71
N THR A 125 21.18 -3.39 -4.14
CA THR A 125 21.33 -4.21 -5.35
C THR A 125 21.16 -3.25 -6.53
N PHE A 126 22.25 -2.61 -6.96
CA PHE A 126 22.24 -1.69 -8.11
C PHE A 126 21.50 -2.34 -9.30
N LEU A 127 20.30 -1.85 -9.62
CA LEU A 127 19.86 -1.87 -11.01
C LEU A 127 20.73 -0.85 -11.72
N LYS A 128 21.80 -1.32 -12.36
CA LYS A 128 22.71 -0.50 -13.18
C LYS A 128 21.99 0.16 -14.38
N ASP A 129 20.73 -0.20 -14.64
CA ASP A 129 20.07 0.01 -15.92
C ASP A 129 18.82 0.91 -15.90
N ILE A 130 18.41 1.47 -14.75
CA ILE A 130 17.44 2.59 -14.75
C ILE A 130 18.20 3.88 -15.05
N LYS A 131 18.74 3.97 -16.28
CA LYS A 131 19.31 5.19 -16.84
C LYS A 131 18.34 5.78 -17.86
N GLY A 132 17.95 7.04 -17.65
CA GLY A 132 17.02 7.80 -18.49
C GLY A 132 15.80 8.32 -17.72
N GLN A 133 14.96 9.11 -18.38
CA GLN A 133 13.67 9.53 -17.84
C GLN A 133 12.79 8.28 -17.67
N THR A 134 12.34 8.04 -16.44
CA THR A 134 11.56 6.86 -16.08
C THR A 134 10.26 7.32 -15.46
N VAL A 135 9.14 6.79 -15.95
CA VAL A 135 7.81 7.04 -15.38
C VAL A 135 7.30 5.79 -14.70
N VAL A 136 6.83 5.93 -13.46
CA VAL A 136 6.27 4.82 -12.70
C VAL A 136 4.81 4.65 -13.08
N ILE A 137 4.42 3.45 -13.52
CA ILE A 137 3.04 3.15 -13.91
C ILE A 137 2.48 2.08 -12.98
N PRO A 138 1.45 2.37 -12.16
CA PRO A 138 0.68 1.36 -11.47
C PRO A 138 0.06 0.41 -12.49
N TYR A 139 0.46 -0.86 -12.44
CA TYR A 139 0.10 -1.85 -13.45
C TYR A 139 -0.61 -3.05 -12.81
N SER A 140 -1.93 -3.05 -12.91
CA SER A 140 -2.80 -4.12 -12.40
C SER A 140 -2.83 -5.36 -13.30
N GLY A 141 -2.43 -5.22 -14.57
CA GLY A 141 -2.64 -6.22 -15.61
C GLY A 141 -4.03 -6.19 -16.24
N GLY A 142 -4.89 -5.25 -15.83
CA GLY A 142 -6.18 -4.97 -16.46
C GLY A 142 -6.08 -4.01 -17.66
N MET A 143 -7.20 -3.87 -18.37
CA MET A 143 -7.30 -3.07 -19.60
C MET A 143 -6.92 -1.61 -19.39
N ASP A 144 -7.33 -0.98 -18.29
CA ASP A 144 -7.05 0.44 -18.06
C ASP A 144 -5.56 0.70 -17.83
N SER A 145 -4.90 -0.14 -17.04
CA SER A 145 -3.45 -0.05 -16.85
C SER A 145 -2.67 -0.36 -18.14
N TYR A 146 -3.23 -1.22 -19.00
CA TYR A 146 -2.65 -1.49 -20.32
C TYR A 146 -2.83 -0.29 -21.26
N ALA A 147 -3.99 0.36 -21.25
CA ALA A 147 -4.24 1.58 -22.01
C ALA A 147 -3.29 2.71 -21.58
N GLY A 148 -3.17 2.96 -20.27
CA GLY A 148 -2.24 3.96 -19.72
C GLY A 148 -0.79 3.71 -20.11
N LEU A 149 -0.33 2.45 -20.07
CA LEU A 149 1.01 2.07 -20.54
C LEU A 149 1.23 2.41 -22.01
N ASN A 150 0.25 2.10 -22.88
CA ASN A 150 0.39 2.35 -24.31
C ASN A 150 0.32 3.85 -24.66
N LEU A 151 -0.46 4.64 -23.91
CA LEU A 151 -0.49 6.10 -24.06
C LEU A 151 0.87 6.71 -23.76
N VAL A 152 1.48 6.36 -22.62
CA VAL A 152 2.84 6.84 -22.27
C VAL A 152 3.86 6.44 -23.33
N LYS A 153 3.84 5.18 -23.79
CA LYS A 153 4.75 4.70 -24.84
C LYS A 153 4.59 5.43 -26.17
N HIS A 154 3.37 5.89 -26.46
CA HIS A 154 3.06 6.62 -27.68
C HIS A 154 3.46 8.10 -27.59
N ASP A 155 3.10 8.76 -26.49
CA ASP A 155 3.26 10.21 -26.33
C ASP A 155 4.70 10.60 -25.91
N GLU A 156 5.37 9.72 -25.14
CA GLU A 156 6.72 9.94 -24.62
C GLU A 156 7.63 8.73 -24.90
N PRO A 157 7.98 8.46 -26.17
CA PRO A 157 8.73 7.25 -26.55
C PRO A 157 10.14 7.17 -25.96
N GLU A 158 10.71 8.32 -25.56
CA GLU A 158 12.02 8.44 -24.90
C GLU A 158 11.96 8.00 -23.42
N VAL A 159 10.76 8.00 -22.82
CA VAL A 159 10.54 7.68 -21.40
C VAL A 159 10.35 6.18 -21.23
N LYS A 160 11.11 5.61 -20.30
CA LYS A 160 11.02 4.18 -19.99
C LYS A 160 9.97 3.95 -18.90
N PRO A 161 8.87 3.23 -19.19
CA PRO A 161 7.89 2.92 -18.15
C PRO A 161 8.47 1.90 -17.16
N PHE A 162 8.27 2.17 -15.88
CA PHE A 162 8.58 1.27 -14.77
C PHE A 162 7.27 0.78 -14.15
N LEU A 163 6.89 -0.47 -14.43
CA LEU A 163 5.59 -0.98 -14.03
C LEU A 163 5.63 -1.45 -12.57
N VAL A 164 4.68 -1.00 -11.76
CA VAL A 164 4.56 -1.42 -10.37
C VAL A 164 3.25 -2.16 -10.19
N THR A 165 3.34 -3.44 -9.84
CA THR A 165 2.18 -4.28 -9.54
C THR A 165 2.09 -4.54 -8.05
N ILE A 166 0.88 -4.52 -7.50
CA ILE A 166 0.60 -4.88 -6.10
C ILE A 166 0.05 -6.29 -6.07
N GLU A 167 0.76 -7.21 -5.43
CA GLU A 167 0.34 -8.61 -5.28
C GLU A 167 -0.20 -8.84 -3.86
N PHE A 168 -1.46 -9.26 -3.76
CA PHE A 168 -2.06 -9.61 -2.47
C PHE A 168 -1.82 -11.09 -2.15
N LYS A 169 -1.05 -11.36 -1.10
CA LYS A 169 -0.78 -12.74 -0.66
C LYS A 169 -1.64 -13.10 0.55
N LYS A 170 -2.24 -14.29 0.51
CA LYS A 170 -3.14 -14.81 1.56
C LYS A 170 -2.36 -15.38 2.77
N THR A 171 -1.16 -15.92 2.52
CA THR A 171 -0.25 -16.47 3.54
C THR A 171 1.19 -16.38 3.02
N LEU A 172 2.20 -16.34 3.91
CA LEU A 172 3.62 -16.53 3.57
C LEU A 172 3.88 -17.96 3.06
N GLU A 173 3.18 -18.42 2.02
CA GLU A 173 3.60 -19.63 1.31
C GLU A 173 4.78 -19.28 0.42
N THR A 174 5.90 -19.94 0.69
CA THR A 174 7.10 -19.99 -0.15
C THR A 174 6.82 -20.77 -1.42
N LYS A 175 5.85 -20.33 -2.22
CA LYS A 175 5.76 -20.74 -3.62
C LYS A 175 6.29 -19.60 -4.44
N LYS A 176 7.33 -19.89 -5.22
CA LYS A 176 7.64 -19.19 -6.47
C LYS A 176 6.35 -19.20 -7.28
N SER A 177 5.47 -18.23 -7.05
CA SER A 177 4.27 -18.06 -7.85
C SER A 177 4.79 -17.64 -9.21
N ALA A 178 4.84 -18.62 -10.10
CA ALA A 178 5.06 -18.40 -11.51
C ALA A 178 4.10 -17.29 -11.91
N PHE A 179 4.67 -16.20 -12.40
CA PHE A 179 3.97 -15.22 -13.20
C PHE A 179 2.95 -15.98 -14.05
N HIS A 180 1.66 -15.73 -13.85
CA HIS A 180 0.74 -15.98 -14.93
C HIS A 180 1.22 -15.07 -16.06
N SER A 181 1.87 -15.69 -17.03
CA SER A 181 2.23 -15.10 -18.30
C SER A 181 0.94 -14.78 -19.05
N SER A 182 0.24 -13.72 -18.64
CA SER A 182 -0.82 -13.13 -19.43
C SER A 182 -0.16 -12.27 -20.51
N HIS A 183 -0.04 -12.90 -21.68
CA HIS A 183 0.42 -12.36 -22.96
C HIS A 183 1.87 -11.85 -22.99
N SER A 184 2.61 -12.38 -23.96
CA SER A 184 3.99 -12.07 -24.28
C SER A 184 4.23 -10.56 -24.37
N LEU A 185 4.74 -9.98 -23.28
CA LEU A 185 5.40 -8.69 -23.28
C LEU A 185 6.81 -8.93 -22.73
N ASP A 186 7.76 -8.36 -23.45
CA ASP A 186 9.18 -8.68 -23.47
C ASP A 186 9.84 -8.81 -22.08
N LYS A 187 10.81 -9.73 -21.95
CA LYS A 187 11.58 -9.95 -20.71
C LYS A 187 12.48 -8.76 -20.32
N SER A 188 12.49 -7.72 -21.15
CA SER A 188 13.18 -6.44 -20.96
C SER A 188 12.40 -5.42 -20.12
N ASP A 189 11.14 -5.69 -19.76
CA ASP A 189 10.32 -4.71 -19.04
C ASP A 189 10.82 -4.47 -17.61
N ASN A 190 11.14 -3.20 -17.32
CA ASN A 190 11.43 -2.69 -15.99
C ASN A 190 10.16 -2.79 -15.11
N ARG A 191 10.04 -3.85 -14.30
CA ARG A 191 8.88 -4.06 -13.42
C ARG A 191 9.29 -4.28 -11.96
N ALA A 192 8.52 -3.76 -11.01
CA ALA A 192 8.56 -4.14 -9.61
C ALA A 192 7.23 -4.74 -9.14
N CYS A 193 7.32 -5.68 -8.21
CA CYS A 193 6.16 -6.21 -7.52
C CYS A 193 6.25 -5.85 -6.04
N VAL A 194 5.19 -5.24 -5.53
CA VAL A 194 5.01 -4.93 -4.10
C VAL A 194 4.05 -5.96 -3.55
N SER A 195 4.56 -6.92 -2.80
CA SER A 195 3.68 -7.87 -2.11
C SER A 195 3.07 -7.22 -0.88
N ILE A 196 1.75 -7.16 -0.80
CA ILE A 196 1.00 -6.80 0.40
C ILE A 196 0.33 -8.07 0.92
N THR A 197 0.70 -8.52 2.10
CA THR A 197 0.13 -9.72 2.71
C THR A 197 -0.81 -9.33 3.83
N PHE A 198 -2.01 -9.90 3.82
CA PHE A 198 -2.98 -9.76 4.91
C PHE A 198 -3.27 -11.12 5.54
N SER A 199 -2.65 -11.44 6.68
CA SER A 199 -2.77 -12.79 7.26
C SER A 199 -4.15 -13.09 7.87
N LYS A 200 -4.97 -12.07 8.12
CA LYS A 200 -6.30 -12.18 8.75
C LYS A 200 -7.48 -12.09 7.76
N LEU A 201 -7.24 -11.93 6.47
CA LEU A 201 -8.30 -11.71 5.48
C LEU A 201 -8.47 -12.92 4.56
N ASP A 202 -9.67 -13.49 4.55
CA ASP A 202 -9.95 -14.77 3.89
C ASP A 202 -10.33 -14.69 2.39
N HIS A 203 -10.47 -13.48 1.84
CA HIS A 203 -10.93 -13.28 0.47
C HIS A 203 -9.95 -12.46 -0.35
N SER A 204 -9.96 -12.61 -1.67
CA SER A 204 -9.14 -11.86 -2.63
C SER A 204 -10.02 -10.84 -3.34
N VAL A 205 -10.18 -9.64 -2.77
CA VAL A 205 -10.74 -8.50 -3.50
C VAL A 205 -10.01 -7.26 -2.99
N ALA A 206 -9.08 -6.76 -3.79
CA ALA A 206 -8.35 -5.54 -3.51
C ALA A 206 -8.79 -4.50 -4.53
N VAL A 207 -9.65 -3.59 -4.11
CA VAL A 207 -10.11 -2.49 -4.96
C VAL A 207 -9.63 -1.16 -4.36
N LEU A 208 -9.68 -1.01 -3.04
CA LEU A 208 -9.36 0.27 -2.39
C LEU A 208 -7.88 0.64 -2.33
N LEU A 209 -6.97 -0.33 -2.19
CA LEU A 209 -5.53 -0.06 -2.31
C LEU A 209 -5.13 0.27 -3.76
N TYR A 210 -5.82 -0.31 -4.75
CA TYR A 210 -5.62 0.06 -6.15
C TYR A 210 -6.02 1.51 -6.39
N PHE A 211 -7.20 1.93 -5.91
CA PHE A 211 -7.67 3.31 -6.06
C PHE A 211 -6.80 4.33 -5.31
N LEU A 212 -6.37 4.04 -4.07
CA LEU A 212 -5.53 4.97 -3.30
C LEU A 212 -4.13 5.15 -3.88
N VAL A 213 -3.56 4.09 -4.47
CA VAL A 213 -2.28 4.20 -5.18
C VAL A 213 -2.45 4.92 -6.53
N TRP A 214 -3.63 4.80 -7.16
CA TRP A 214 -3.94 5.45 -8.44
C TRP A 214 -4.30 6.94 -8.31
N LEU A 215 -4.81 7.39 -7.17
CA LEU A 215 -5.24 8.79 -6.96
C LEU A 215 -4.17 9.72 -6.39
N LEU A 216 -3.02 9.18 -5.98
CA LEU A 216 -1.96 9.93 -5.32
C LEU A 216 -0.69 10.04 -6.18
N TRP A 217 -0.82 9.77 -7.49
CA TRP A 217 0.20 9.95 -8.54
C TRP A 217 -0.39 10.61 -9.78
#